data_AF-A0A373BIY8-F1
#
_entry.id   AF-A0A373BIY8-F1
#
_cell.length_a   1.000
_cell.length_b   1.000
_cell.length_c   1.000
_cell.angle_alpha   90.00
_cell.angle_beta   90.00
_cell.angle_gamma   90.00
#
_symmetry.space_group_name_H-M   'P 1'
#
loop_
_entity.id
_entity.type
_entity.pdbx_description
1 polymer ?
#
loop_
_entity_poly.entity_id
_entity_poly.type
_entity_poly.pdbx_seq_one_letter_code
_entity_poly.pdbx_strand_id
1 'polypeptide(L)'
;MNFEFMTIDTPLPPCMPFPRALTGFPVSSTAKVMYCRMLDAMLSKGQEDENGILFVCFPVTAIAAVLSRSSMTVKRSLNELETAGLIMRVRQGVGEP
;
A
#
# COMPACT_ATOMS: atom_id res chain seq x y z
N MET A 1 14.37 22.69 28.57
CA MET A 1 14.06 21.85 27.39
C MET A 1 12.61 22.13 27.06
N ASN A 2 12.31 22.82 25.95
CA ASN A 2 10.92 23.09 25.56
C ASN A 2 10.38 21.84 24.88
N PHE A 3 9.33 21.26 25.45
CA PHE A 3 8.63 20.13 24.85
C PHE A 3 7.42 20.69 24.11
N GLU A 4 7.34 20.41 22.80
CA GLU A 4 6.19 20.76 21.98
C GLU A 4 5.28 19.53 21.92
N PHE A 5 4.12 19.63 22.58
CA PHE A 5 3.12 18.58 22.57
C PHE A 5 2.15 18.80 21.40
N MET A 6 1.71 17.72 20.76
CA MET A 6 0.65 17.82 19.76
C MET A 6 -0.65 18.26 20.43
N THR A 7 -1.19 19.37 19.95
CA THR A 7 -2.52 19.90 20.31
C THR A 7 -3.53 19.60 19.20
N ILE A 8 -4.80 19.86 19.47
CA ILE A 8 -5.87 19.71 18.46
C ILE A 8 -5.63 20.60 17.23
N ASP A 9 -4.93 21.71 17.39
CA ASP A 9 -4.64 22.69 16.34
C ASP A 9 -3.31 22.41 15.63
N THR A 10 -2.58 21.37 16.02
CA THR A 10 -1.30 21.03 15.39
C THR A 10 -1.58 20.49 13.98
N PRO A 11 -1.14 21.18 12.91
CA PRO A 11 -1.39 20.73 11.55
C PRO A 11 -0.65 19.42 11.31
N LEU A 12 -1.39 18.37 10.94
CA LEU A 12 -0.80 17.09 10.61
C LEU A 12 -0.19 17.15 9.20
N PRO A 13 1.02 16.61 9.01
CA PRO A 13 1.52 16.39 7.66
C PRO A 13 0.60 15.41 6.91
N PRO A 14 0.63 15.40 5.57
CA PRO A 14 -0.13 14.44 4.77
C PRO A 14 0.12 13.01 5.27
N CYS A 15 -0.96 12.36 5.70
CA CYS A 15 -0.91 11.04 6.30
C CYS A 15 -1.68 10.05 5.43
N MET A 16 -1.29 8.79 5.60
CA MET A 16 -1.88 7.66 4.89
C MET A 16 -2.59 6.77 5.89
N PRO A 17 -3.74 6.19 5.56
CA PRO A 17 -4.43 5.30 6.46
C PRO A 17 -3.58 4.06 6.76
N PHE A 18 -3.37 3.78 8.05
CA PHE A 18 -2.84 2.50 8.53
C PHE A 18 -3.97 1.66 9.13
N PRO A 19 -4.43 0.60 8.44
CA PRO A 19 -5.50 -0.25 8.95
C PRO A 19 -5.12 -0.96 10.26
N ARG A 20 -5.97 -0.85 11.28
CA ARG A 20 -5.79 -1.53 12.57
C ARG A 20 -5.68 -3.06 12.45
N ALA A 21 -6.27 -3.65 11.39
CA ALA A 21 -6.13 -5.08 11.13
C ALA A 21 -4.67 -5.50 10.81
N LEU A 22 -3.86 -4.60 10.22
CA LEU A 22 -2.46 -4.89 9.89
C LEU A 22 -1.54 -4.94 11.10
N THR A 23 -1.93 -4.33 12.22
CA THR A 23 -1.07 -4.24 13.41
C THR A 23 -0.66 -5.63 13.91
N GLY A 24 -1.61 -6.56 14.02
CA GLY A 24 -1.37 -7.94 14.43
C GLY A 24 -1.05 -8.93 13.30
N PHE A 25 -1.04 -8.47 12.04
CA PHE A 25 -0.93 -9.36 10.89
C PHE A 25 0.50 -9.87 10.70
N PRO A 26 0.73 -11.18 10.46
CA PRO A 26 2.06 -11.79 10.36
C PRO A 26 2.72 -11.58 8.97
N VAL A 27 2.80 -10.33 8.54
CA VAL A 27 3.52 -9.91 7.31
C VAL A 27 4.63 -8.92 7.67
N SER A 28 5.64 -8.81 6.81
CA SER A 28 6.76 -7.88 7.05
C SER A 28 6.29 -6.42 7.14
N SER A 29 7.04 -5.57 7.87
CA SER A 29 6.73 -4.15 7.96
C SER A 29 6.69 -3.47 6.59
N THR A 30 7.56 -3.89 5.66
CA THR A 30 7.54 -3.42 4.27
C THR A 30 6.23 -3.77 3.56
N ALA A 31 5.72 -4.99 3.75
CA ALA A 31 4.42 -5.41 3.21
C ALA A 31 3.27 -4.57 3.82
N LYS A 32 3.31 -4.27 5.12
CA LYS A 32 2.30 -3.40 5.77
C LYS A 32 2.30 -2.00 5.15
N VAL A 33 3.48 -1.39 4.98
CA VAL A 33 3.59 -0.05 4.35
C VAL A 33 3.14 -0.08 2.89
N MET A 34 3.49 -1.14 2.15
CA MET A 34 3.04 -1.33 0.77
C MET A 34 1.52 -1.44 0.68
N TYR A 35 0.88 -2.19 1.58
CA TYR A 35 -0.57 -2.30 1.63
C TYR A 35 -1.23 -0.95 1.90
N CYS A 36 -0.72 -0.17 2.86
CA CYS A 36 -1.24 1.16 3.14
C CYS A 36 -1.16 2.06 1.89
N ARG A 37 -0.05 1.98 1.15
CA ARG A 37 0.15 2.74 -0.10
C ARG A 37 -0.83 2.34 -1.19
N MET A 38 -1.12 1.04 -1.32
CA MET A 38 -2.13 0.56 -2.26
C MET A 38 -3.53 1.03 -1.85
N LEU A 39 -3.85 1.01 -0.57
CA LEU A 39 -5.14 1.49 -0.06
C LEU A 39 -5.33 2.99 -0.33
N ASP A 40 -4.29 3.79 -0.11
CA ASP A 40 -4.28 5.22 -0.44
C ASP A 40 -4.46 5.47 -1.95
N ALA A 41 -3.81 4.65 -2.78
CA ALA A 41 -3.99 4.69 -4.23
C ALA A 41 -5.41 4.26 -4.65
N MET A 42 -6.01 3.27 -3.98
CA MET A 42 -7.40 2.87 -4.21
C MET A 42 -8.38 3.98 -3.87
N LEU A 43 -8.17 4.69 -2.75
CA LEU A 43 -9.05 5.79 -2.33
C LEU A 43 -8.95 7.01 -3.26
N SER A 44 -7.80 7.22 -3.90
CA SER A 44 -7.56 8.37 -4.77
C SER A 44 -7.79 8.10 -6.26
N LYS A 45 -7.52 6.88 -6.73
CA LYS A 45 -7.51 6.49 -8.16
C LYS A 45 -8.04 5.08 -8.41
N GLY A 46 -8.72 4.47 -7.43
CA GLY A 46 -9.31 3.14 -7.59
C GLY A 46 -10.29 3.12 -8.75
N GLN A 47 -10.28 2.02 -9.50
CA GLN A 47 -11.24 1.75 -10.55
C GLN A 47 -12.17 0.63 -10.09
N GLU A 48 -13.45 0.81 -10.31
CA GLU A 48 -14.47 -0.21 -10.04
C GLU A 48 -14.70 -1.01 -11.32
N ASP A 49 -14.68 -2.34 -11.24
CA ASP A 49 -15.05 -3.20 -12.36
C ASP A 49 -16.58 -3.32 -12.49
N GLU A 50 -17.05 -4.06 -13.50
CA GLU A 50 -18.48 -4.29 -13.75
C GLU A 50 -19.19 -5.04 -12.60
N ASN A 51 -18.43 -5.69 -11.70
CA ASN A 51 -18.93 -6.44 -10.55
C ASN A 51 -18.88 -5.65 -9.24
N GLY A 52 -18.43 -4.38 -9.27
CA GLY A 52 -18.27 -3.56 -8.08
C GLY A 52 -16.96 -3.80 -7.31
N ILE A 53 -15.99 -4.50 -7.92
CA ILE A 53 -14.70 -4.80 -7.31
C ILE A 53 -13.73 -3.66 -7.62
N LEU A 54 -13.16 -3.08 -6.57
CA LEU A 54 -12.13 -2.07 -6.70
C LEU A 54 -10.77 -2.71 -7.03
N PHE A 55 -10.08 -2.15 -8.01
CA PHE A 55 -8.71 -2.51 -8.38
C PHE A 55 -7.85 -1.27 -8.64
N VAL A 56 -6.53 -1.46 -8.58
CA VAL A 56 -5.55 -0.42 -8.91
C VAL A 56 -4.42 -1.03 -9.74
N CYS A 57 -4.13 -0.44 -10.91
CA CYS A 57 -2.92 -0.75 -11.64
C CYS A 57 -1.75 0.00 -10.99
N PHE A 58 -0.83 -0.74 -10.37
CA PHE A 58 0.33 -0.15 -9.70
C PHE A 58 1.63 -0.84 -10.09
N PRO A 59 2.39 -0.28 -11.05
CA PRO A 59 3.60 -0.91 -11.56
C PRO A 59 4.62 -1.19 -10.45
N VAL A 60 5.26 -2.37 -10.51
CA VAL A 60 6.30 -2.77 -9.54
C VAL A 60 7.43 -1.73 -9.44
N THR A 61 7.77 -1.08 -10.55
CA THR A 61 8.76 -0.01 -10.61
C THR A 61 8.33 1.24 -9.84
N ALA A 62 7.06 1.62 -9.93
CA ALA A 62 6.50 2.74 -9.18
C ALA A 62 6.49 2.44 -7.67
N ILE A 63 6.10 1.23 -7.28
CA ILE A 63 6.13 0.80 -5.88
C ILE A 63 7.57 0.79 -5.33
N ALA A 64 8.52 0.28 -6.12
CA ALA A 64 9.94 0.26 -5.77
C ALA A 64 10.48 1.68 -5.52
N ALA A 65 10.14 2.63 -6.40
CA ALA A 65 10.53 4.03 -6.25
C ALA A 65 9.91 4.66 -5.00
N VAL A 66 8.60 4.49 -4.78
CA VAL A 66 7.89 5.10 -3.63
C VAL A 66 8.34 4.53 -2.29
N LEU A 67 8.66 3.23 -2.24
CA LEU A 67 9.13 2.58 -1.01
C LEU A 67 10.64 2.67 -0.83
N SER A 68 11.38 3.22 -1.82
CA SER A 68 12.85 3.21 -1.87
C SER A 68 13.42 1.80 -1.64
N ARG A 69 12.82 0.79 -2.29
CA ARG A 69 13.22 -0.63 -2.20
C ARG A 69 13.55 -1.21 -3.55
N SER A 70 14.34 -2.28 -3.54
CA SER A 70 14.62 -3.05 -4.76
C SER A 70 13.35 -3.71 -5.30
N SER A 71 13.30 -3.94 -6.62
CA SER A 71 12.22 -4.70 -7.26
C SER A 71 12.07 -6.11 -6.69
N MET A 72 13.17 -6.75 -6.26
CA MET A 72 13.14 -8.05 -5.59
C MET A 72 12.40 -7.99 -4.25
N THR A 73 12.70 -6.98 -3.43
CA THR A 73 12.00 -6.75 -2.16
C THR A 73 10.53 -6.48 -2.39
N VAL A 74 10.18 -5.67 -3.39
CA VAL A 74 8.78 -5.38 -3.73
C VAL A 74 8.04 -6.64 -4.13
N LYS A 75 8.61 -7.45 -5.02
CA LYS A 75 8.03 -8.74 -5.44
C LYS A 75 7.84 -9.69 -4.25
N ARG A 76 8.79 -9.74 -3.32
CA ARG A 76 8.67 -10.54 -2.10
C ARG A 76 7.50 -10.07 -1.23
N SER A 77 7.40 -8.77 -0.96
CA SER A 77 6.29 -8.22 -0.17
C SER A 77 4.93 -8.41 -0.85
N LEU A 78 4.86 -8.30 -2.18
CA LEU A 78 3.64 -8.64 -2.93
C LEU A 78 3.23 -10.09 -2.73
N ASN A 79 4.19 -11.03 -2.77
CA ASN A 79 3.91 -12.44 -2.51
C ASN A 79 3.46 -12.66 -1.06
N GLU A 80 4.06 -11.97 -0.08
CA GLU A 80 3.62 -12.05 1.32
C GLU A 80 2.17 -11.61 1.49
N LEU A 81 1.79 -10.48 0.88
CA LEU A 81 0.42 -9.96 0.93
C LEU A 81 -0.59 -10.87 0.22
N GLU A 82 -0.20 -11.49 -0.89
CA GLU A 82 -1.06 -12.43 -1.62
C GLU A 82 -1.24 -13.73 -0.85
N THR A 83 -0.17 -14.33 -0.32
CA THR A 83 -0.24 -15.53 0.54
C THR A 83 -1.07 -15.28 1.80
N ALA A 84 -1.02 -14.05 2.32
CA ALA A 84 -1.83 -13.59 3.44
C ALA A 84 -3.32 -13.40 3.10
N GLY A 85 -3.70 -13.45 1.82
CA GLY A 85 -5.05 -13.16 1.37
C GLY A 85 -5.45 -11.68 1.48
N LEU A 86 -4.47 -10.77 1.61
CA LEU A 86 -4.72 -9.33 1.71
C LEU A 86 -4.93 -8.68 0.35
N ILE A 87 -4.34 -9.25 -0.71
CA ILE A 87 -4.48 -8.78 -2.09
C ILE A 87 -4.66 -9.96 -3.04
N MET A 88 -5.30 -9.69 -4.18
CA MET A 88 -5.29 -10.58 -5.35
C MET A 88 -4.58 -9.87 -6.50
N ARG A 89 -3.67 -10.56 -7.19
CA ARG A 89 -2.95 -10.00 -8.33
C ARG A 89 -3.49 -10.58 -9.63
N VAL A 90 -3.98 -9.69 -10.48
CA VAL A 90 -4.28 -10.02 -11.88
C VAL A 90 -3.09 -9.59 -12.73
N ARG A 91 -2.52 -10.51 -13.50
CA ARG A 91 -1.47 -10.17 -14.47
C ARG A 91 -2.15 -9.72 -15.75
N GLN A 92 -2.06 -8.43 -16.07
CA GLN A 92 -2.28 -7.97 -17.44
C GLN A 92 -1.12 -8.48 -18.31
N GLY A 93 -1.38 -8.72 -19.61
CA GLY A 93 -0.43 -9.38 -20.51
C GLY A 93 0.94 -8.68 -20.57
N VAL A 94 1.91 -9.32 -21.21
CA VAL A 94 3.24 -8.71 -21.40
C VAL A 94 3.09 -7.42 -22.21
N GLY A 95 3.33 -6.27 -21.58
CA GLY A 95 3.33 -4.96 -22.23
C GLY A 95 2.16 -4.04 -21.89
N GLU A 96 1.19 -4.48 -21.08
CA GLU A 96 0.07 -3.63 -20.63
C GLU A 96 0.26 -3.18 -19.16
N PRO A 97 0.08 -1.87 -18.86
CA PRO A 97 0.35 -1.28 -17.54
C PRO A 97 -0.69 -1.58 -16.45
#